data_AF-A0ABD0Q128-F1
#
_entry.id   AF-A0ABD0Q128-F1
#
_cell.length_a   1.000
_cell.length_b   1.000
_cell.length_c   1.000
_cell.angle_alpha   90.00
_cell.angle_beta   90.00
_cell.angle_gamma   90.00
#
_symmetry.space_group_name_H-M   'P 1'
#
loop_
_entity.id
_entity.type
_entity.pdbx_description
1 polymer ?
#
loop_
_entity_poly.entity_id
_entity_poly.type
_entity_poly.pdbx_seq_one_letter_code
_entity_poly.pdbx_strand_id
1 'polypeptide(L)' 'MLYWIDNGNNPRIEGCWLDGQERRVLVDSALGWPTGLSIDYTNSDRIYWSDAKESRIESILPDGQSRQLSVFI' A
#
# COMPACT_ATOMS: atom_id res chain seq x y z
N MET A 1 10.87 -7.47 3.40
CA MET A 1 10.00 -7.29 2.21
C MET A 1 10.26 -5.94 1.59
N LEU A 2 10.10 -5.83 0.28
CA LEU A 2 10.01 -4.57 -0.45
C LEU A 2 8.54 -4.27 -0.73
N TYR A 3 8.14 -3.01 -0.62
CA TYR A 3 6.83 -2.53 -1.03
C TYR A 3 6.97 -1.24 -1.84
N TRP A 4 6.11 -1.06 -2.83
CA TRP A 4 6.12 0.13 -3.67
C TRP A 4 4.74 0.45 -4.21
N ILE A 5 4.63 1.68 -4.70
CA ILE A 5 3.46 2.18 -5.42
C ILE A 5 3.79 2.12 -6.91
N ASP A 6 2.93 1.45 -7.69
CA ASP A 6 2.89 1.59 -9.14
C ASP A 6 1.79 2.59 -9.48
N ASN A 7 2.17 3.76 -9.97
CA ASN A 7 1.27 4.87 -10.35
C ASN A 7 0.96 4.91 -11.85
N GLY A 8 1.05 3.78 -12.55
CA GLY A 8 0.66 3.67 -13.96
C GLY A 8 -0.85 3.86 -14.20
N ASN A 9 -1.29 3.55 -15.42
CA ASN A 9 -2.71 3.67 -15.83
C ASN A 9 -3.69 2.90 -14.92
N ASN A 10 -3.20 1.87 -14.23
CA ASN A 10 -3.95 1.15 -13.22
C ASN A 10 -3.13 1.17 -11.93
N PRO A 11 -3.35 2.15 -11.03
CA PRO A 11 -2.54 2.31 -9.84
C PRO A 11 -2.64 1.09 -8.92
N ARG A 12 -1.51 0.66 -8.36
CA ARG A 12 -1.40 -0.51 -7.49
C ARG A 12 -0.41 -0.27 -6.36
N ILE A 13 -0.63 -0.96 -5.26
CA ILE A 13 0.37 -1.14 -4.21
C ILE A 13 0.78 -2.60 -4.24
N GLU A 14 2.09 -2.81 -4.32
CA GLU A 14 2.67 -4.12 -4.52
C GLU A 14 3.78 -4.39 -3.51
N GLY A 15 4.10 -5.67 -3.34
CA GLY A 15 5.25 -6.07 -2.54
C GLY A 15 5.87 -7.36 -3.05
N CYS A 16 7.13 -7.56 -2.70
CA CYS A 16 7.89 -8.77 -2.99
C CYS A 16 8.95 -9.02 -1.91
N TRP A 17 9.60 -10.17 -1.98
CA TRP A 17 10.82 -10.41 -1.22
C TRP A 17 11.96 -9.52 -1.74
N LEU A 18 12.99 -9.33 -0.91
CA LEU A 18 14.12 -8.44 -1.28
C LEU A 18 14.94 -8.96 -2.47
N ASP A 19 14.84 -10.26 -2.78
CA ASP A 19 15.42 -10.88 -3.96
C ASP A 19 14.52 -10.78 -5.21
N GLY A 20 13.37 -10.10 -5.10
CA GLY A 20 12.41 -9.91 -6.18
C GLY A 20 11.42 -11.05 -6.38
N GLN A 21 11.52 -12.15 -5.62
CA GLN A 21 10.57 -13.25 -5.70
C GLN A 21 9.26 -12.94 -4.96
N GLU A 22 8.24 -13.79 -5.18
CA GLU A 22 6.93 -13.69 -4.51
C GLU A 22 6.29 -12.30 -4.65
N ARG A 23 6.38 -11.72 -5.85
CA ARG A 23 5.71 -10.46 -6.18
C ARG A 23 4.19 -10.64 -6.12
N ARG A 24 3.53 -9.79 -5.35
CA ARG A 24 2.08 -9.80 -5.17
C ARG A 24 1.50 -8.39 -5.19
N VAL A 25 0.26 -8.31 -5.65
CA VAL A 25 -0.55 -7.10 -5.60
C VAL A 25 -1.31 -7.09 -4.28
N LEU A 26 -1.12 -6.05 -3.48
CA LEU A 26 -1.78 -5.86 -2.19
C LEU A 26 -3.07 -5.06 -2.35
N VAL A 27 -3.05 -4.05 -3.20
CA VAL A 27 -4.18 -3.17 -3.49
C VAL A 27 -4.16 -2.81 -4.97
N ASP A 28 -5.28 -2.98 -5.66
CA ASP A 28 -5.49 -2.61 -7.06
C ASP A 28 -6.81 -1.86 -7.32
N SER A 29 -7.51 -1.49 -6.25
CA SER A 29 -8.83 -0.88 -6.30
C SER A 29 -8.96 0.26 -5.31
N ALA A 30 -9.81 1.23 -5.65
CA ALA A 30 -10.00 2.46 -4.88
C ALA A 30 -8.67 3.17 -4.57
N LEU A 31 -7.82 3.25 -5.58
CA LEU A 31 -6.59 4.03 -5.63
C LEU A 31 -6.77 5.10 -6.70
N GLY A 32 -6.58 6.35 -6.30
CA GLY A 32 -6.55 7.50 -7.17
C GLY A 32 -5.10 7.81 -7.55
N TRP A 33 -4.42 8.58 -6.70
CA TRP A 33 -3.01 8.95 -6.85
C TRP A 33 -2.26 8.66 -5.54
N PRO A 34 -1.91 7.39 -5.28
CA PRO A 34 -1.07 7.05 -4.14
C PRO A 34 0.32 7.70 -4.27
N THR A 35 0.79 8.42 -3.26
CA THR A 35 2.02 9.23 -3.36
C THR A 35 3.11 8.85 -2.37
N GLY A 36 2.74 8.56 -1.13
CA GLY A 36 3.65 8.21 -0.04
C GLY A 36 3.35 6.83 0.49
N LEU A 37 4.40 6.11 0.92
CA LEU A 37 4.30 4.79 1.53
C LEU A 37 5.19 4.73 2.78
N SER A 38 4.68 4.14 3.86
CA SER A 38 5.44 3.87 5.08
C SER A 38 5.02 2.53 5.68
N ILE A 39 5.86 1.96 6.54
CA ILE A 39 5.66 0.65 7.15
C ILE A 39 5.85 0.78 8.67
N ASP A 40 4.89 0.25 9.43
CA ASP A 40 5.00 0.11 10.88
C ASP A 40 5.41 -1.33 11.24
N TYR A 41 6.71 -1.53 11.43
CA TYR A 41 7.29 -2.82 11.81
C TYR A 41 6.89 -3.29 13.21
N THR A 42 6.37 -2.39 14.05
CA THR A 42 5.92 -2.74 15.41
C THR A 42 4.48 -3.23 15.46
N ASN A 43 3.71 -2.96 14.40
CA ASN A 43 2.30 -3.30 14.25
C ASN A 43 2.09 -4.28 13.09
N SER A 44 2.73 -5.45 13.18
CA SER A 44 2.61 -6.54 12.20
C SER A 44 2.99 -6.12 10.77
N ASP A 45 4.04 -5.31 10.64
CA ASP A 45 4.54 -4.78 9.37
C ASP A 45 3.45 -4.06 8.54
N ARG A 46 2.52 -3.38 9.21
CA ARG A 46 1.39 -2.72 8.55
C ARG A 46 1.87 -1.65 7.60
N ILE A 47 1.36 -1.69 6.38
CA ILE A 47 1.71 -0.76 5.30
C ILE A 47 0.68 0.36 5.28
N TYR A 48 1.16 1.60 5.26
CA TYR A 48 0.36 2.82 5.16
C TYR A 48 0.68 3.53 3.86
N TRP A 49 -0.34 4.12 3.23
CA TRP A 49 -0.13 4.99 2.08
C TRP A 49 -1.06 6.19 2.11
N SER A 50 -0.60 7.28 1.50
CA SER A 50 -1.41 8.48 1.25
C SER A 50 -1.88 8.50 -0.20
N ASP A 51 -3.15 8.83 -0.41
CA ASP A 51 -3.73 9.03 -1.74
C ASP A 51 -4.13 10.50 -1.91
N ALA A 52 -3.46 11.20 -2.84
CA ALA A 52 -3.66 12.63 -3.06
C ALA A 52 -4.98 12.97 -3.77
N LYS A 53 -5.54 12.03 -4.55
CA LYS A 53 -6.79 12.24 -5.27
C LYS A 53 -7.99 11.90 -4.38
N GLU A 54 -7.87 10.85 -3.57
CA GLU A 54 -8.92 10.40 -2.66
C GLU A 54 -8.88 11.14 -1.31
N SER A 55 -7.89 12.02 -1.08
CA SER A 55 -7.75 12.82 0.14
C SER A 55 -7.81 11.98 1.42
N ARG A 56 -7.07 10.87 1.43
CA ARG A 56 -7.08 9.93 2.56
C ARG A 56 -5.77 9.16 2.71
N ILE A 57 -5.55 8.70 3.94
CA ILE A 57 -4.53 7.72 4.31
C ILE A 57 -5.22 6.42 4.63
N GLU A 58 -4.76 5.34 4.02
CA GLU A 58 -5.23 3.99 4.26
C GLU A 58 -4.09 3.08 4.72
N SER A 59 -4.44 1.93 5.28
CA SER A 59 -3.47 0.92 5.66
C SER A 59 -3.96 -0.49 5.40
N ILE A 60 -3.03 -1.42 5.27
CA ILE A 60 -3.29 -2.86 5.04
C ILE A 60 -2.20 -3.70 5.69
N LEU A 61 -2.53 -4.94 6.05
CA LEU A 61 -1.51 -5.90 6.49
C LEU A 61 -0.74 -6.47 5.29
N PRO A 62 0.50 -6.95 5.49
CA PRO A 62 1.30 -7.59 4.44
C PRO A 62 0.61 -8.73 3.71
N ASP A 63 -0.27 -9.48 4.38
CA ASP A 63 -1.02 -10.59 3.80
C ASP A 63 -2.18 -10.15 2.89
N GLY A 64 -2.38 -8.84 2.72
CA GLY A 64 -3.47 -8.27 1.94
C GLY A 64 -4.80 -8.19 2.70
N GLN A 65 -4.81 -8.51 3.99
CA GLN A 65 -6.01 -8.47 4.82
C GLN A 65 -6.08 -7.18 5.64
N SER A 66 -7.24 -6.98 6.28
CA SER A 66 -7.48 -5.87 7.22
C SER A 66 -7.13 -4.50 6.65
N ARG A 67 -7.53 -4.26 5.39
CA ARG A 67 -7.52 -2.92 4.79
C ARG A 67 -8.45 -2.01 5.57
N GLN A 68 -7.97 -0.84 5.96
CA GLN A 68 -8.74 0.14 6.72
C GLN A 68 -8.39 1.57 6.31
N LEU A 69 -9.41 2.43 6.36
CA LEU A 69 -9.24 3.87 6.31
C LEU A 69 -8.64 4.34 7.64
N SER A 70 -7.49 5.01 7.59
CA SER A 70 -6.82 5.51 8.80
C SER A 70 -7.23 6.95 9.09
N VAL A 71 -7.13 7.85 8.10
CA VAL A 71 -7.35 9.30 8.28
C VAL A 71 -7.80 9.93 6.95
N PHE A 72 -8.61 11.00 7.00
CA PHE A 72 -8.86 11.90 5.86
C PHE A 72 -7.87 13.08 5.88
N ILE A 73 -7.31 13.44 4.73
CA ILE A 73 -6.28 14.49 4.58
C ILE A 73 -6.62 15.53 3.52
#